data_AF-A0A8J2HEZ5-F1
#
_entry.id   AF-A0A8J2HEZ5-F1
#
_cell.length_a   1.000
_cell.length_b   1.000
_cell.length_c   1.000
_cell.angle_alpha   90.00
_cell.angle_beta   90.00
_cell.angle_gamma   90.00
#
_symmetry.space_group_name_H-M   'P 1'
#
loop_
_entity.id
_entity.type
_entity.pdbx_description
1 polymer ?
#
loop_
_entity_poly.entity_id
_entity_poly.type
_entity_poly.pdbx_seq_one_letter_code
_entity_poly.pdbx_strand_id
1 'polypeptide(L)'
;MNPRERISKAEKYALYNNLSILLKAVEGYKTTIDLRNESYVYGTVEETDAFMNVTMKNCFFTYSNGDTVKFDTLFVQSRNIRNVHIPANVRKYNICL
;
A
#
# COMPACT_ATOMS: atom_id res chain seq x y z
N MET A 1 9.67 5.54 22.29
CA MET A 1 8.73 4.92 21.35
C MET A 1 8.74 3.42 21.62
N ASN A 2 7.58 2.80 21.92
CA ASN A 2 7.49 1.49 22.60
C ASN A 2 7.26 0.35 21.58
N PRO A 3 7.93 -0.82 21.66
CA PRO A 3 8.06 -1.79 20.54
C PRO A 3 6.84 -2.70 20.27
N ARG A 4 5.65 -2.36 20.78
CA ARG A 4 4.47 -3.23 20.72
C ARG A 4 3.19 -2.41 20.68
N GLU A 5 2.94 -1.73 19.57
CA GLU A 5 1.57 -1.36 19.25
C GLU A 5 0.78 -2.67 19.08
N ARG A 6 -0.10 -2.96 20.05
CA ARG A 6 -1.00 -4.10 19.96
C ARG A 6 -1.95 -3.84 18.79
N ILE A 7 -1.66 -4.42 17.63
CA ILE A 7 -2.63 -4.58 16.55
C ILE A 7 -3.95 -5.03 17.17
N SER A 8 -5.02 -4.29 16.89
CA SER A 8 -6.33 -4.58 17.44
C SER A 8 -6.79 -5.97 16.97
N LYS A 9 -7.69 -6.63 17.72
CA LYS A 9 -8.26 -7.91 17.27
C LYS A 9 -8.93 -7.78 15.90
N ALA A 10 -9.55 -6.64 15.62
CA ALA A 10 -10.19 -6.33 14.35
C ALA A 10 -9.16 -6.21 13.21
N GLU A 11 -8.06 -5.48 13.42
CA GLU A 11 -6.99 -5.39 12.42
C GLU A 11 -6.33 -6.73 12.19
N LYS A 12 -6.04 -7.50 13.24
CA LYS A 12 -5.50 -8.85 13.09
C LYS A 12 -6.45 -9.72 12.28
N TYR A 13 -7.74 -9.70 12.60
CA TYR A 13 -8.74 -10.45 11.85
C TYR A 13 -8.79 -10.02 10.38
N ALA A 14 -8.86 -8.72 10.11
CA ALA A 14 -8.93 -8.18 8.75
C ALA A 14 -7.66 -8.52 7.95
N LEU A 15 -6.50 -8.47 8.57
CA LEU A 15 -5.22 -8.79 7.95
C LEU A 15 -5.15 -10.26 7.53
N TYR A 16 -5.47 -11.19 8.42
CA TYR A 16 -5.31 -12.63 8.14
C TYR A 16 -6.47 -13.29 7.39
N ASN A 17 -7.66 -12.68 7.37
CA ASN A 17 -8.85 -13.25 6.73
C ASN A 17 -9.23 -12.57 5.40
N ASN A 18 -8.47 -11.55 4.98
CA ASN A 18 -8.67 -10.89 3.68
C ASN A 18 -7.34 -10.87 2.90
N LEU A 19 -7.41 -10.36 1.67
CA LEU A 19 -6.22 -10.17 0.83
C LEU A 19 -5.33 -8.98 1.25
N SER A 20 -5.67 -8.27 2.33
CA SER A 20 -4.81 -7.20 2.87
C SER A 20 -3.44 -7.71 3.32
N ILE A 21 -3.31 -8.99 3.68
CA ILE A 21 -2.01 -9.64 3.92
C ILE A 21 -1.08 -9.60 2.70
N LEU A 22 -1.62 -9.67 1.49
CA LEU A 22 -0.82 -9.61 0.27
C LEU A 22 -0.28 -8.19 0.07
N LEU A 23 -1.09 -7.18 0.36
CA LEU A 23 -0.66 -5.79 0.33
C LEU A 23 0.41 -5.51 1.40
N LYS A 24 0.27 -6.12 2.60
CA LYS A 24 1.30 -6.08 3.65
C LYS A 24 2.64 -6.63 3.18
N ALA A 25 2.64 -7.68 2.35
CA ALA A 25 3.85 -8.24 1.76
C ALA A 25 4.57 -7.31 0.77
N VAL A 26 3.91 -6.25 0.29
CA VAL A 26 4.46 -5.26 -0.64
C VAL A 26 5.21 -4.13 0.10
N GLU A 27 5.14 -4.06 1.43
CA GLU A 27 5.92 -3.10 2.22
C GLU A 27 7.42 -3.19 1.91
N GLY A 28 8.05 -2.04 1.71
CA GLY A 28 9.44 -1.91 1.31
C GLY A 28 9.68 -2.02 -0.21
N TYR A 29 8.68 -2.42 -1.01
CA TYR A 29 8.81 -2.54 -2.46
C TYR A 29 8.30 -1.30 -3.19
N LYS A 30 8.89 -1.05 -4.36
CA LYS A 30 8.34 -0.09 -5.32
C LYS A 30 7.21 -0.73 -6.10
N THR A 31 6.09 -0.03 -6.21
CA THR A 31 4.96 -0.47 -7.02
C THR A 31 4.12 0.67 -7.54
N THR A 32 3.17 0.33 -8.41
CA THR A 32 2.11 1.20 -8.91
C THR A 32 0.78 0.88 -8.22
N ILE A 33 0.08 1.91 -7.77
CA ILE A 33 -1.30 1.84 -7.26
C ILE A 33 -2.20 2.58 -8.26
N ASP A 34 -3.12 1.85 -8.89
CA ASP A 34 -4.15 2.43 -9.74
C ASP A 34 -5.29 2.95 -8.85
N LEU A 35 -5.66 4.21 -9.03
CA LEU A 35 -6.74 4.84 -8.30
C LEU A 35 -8.06 4.77 -9.08
N ARG A 36 -9.17 4.87 -8.36
CA ARG A 36 -10.53 4.80 -8.94
C ARG A 36 -10.89 5.96 -9.87
N ASN A 37 -10.10 7.04 -9.86
CA ASN A 37 -10.31 8.23 -10.68
C ASN A 37 -9.40 8.23 -11.92
N GLU A 38 -8.93 7.05 -12.36
CA GLU A 38 -8.00 6.87 -13.50
C GLU A 38 -6.62 7.55 -13.31
N SER A 39 -6.33 8.04 -12.11
CA SER A 39 -4.97 8.45 -11.73
C SER A 39 -4.21 7.25 -11.19
N TYR A 40 -2.88 7.33 -11.13
CA TYR A 40 -2.06 6.29 -10.51
C TYR A 40 -0.89 6.87 -9.73
N VAL A 41 -0.39 6.11 -8.76
CA VAL A 41 0.76 6.49 -7.94
C VAL A 41 1.83 5.44 -8.12
N TYR A 42 3.02 5.85 -8.55
CA TYR A 42 4.20 5.02 -8.53
C TYR A 42 5.13 5.45 -7.39
N GLY A 43 5.54 4.54 -6.52
CA GLY A 43 6.39 4.88 -5.37
C GLY A 43 6.78 3.66 -4.55
N THR A 44 7.43 3.89 -3.41
CA THR A 44 7.77 2.81 -2.46
C THR A 44 6.69 2.70 -1.39
N VAL A 45 6.12 1.52 -1.19
CA VAL A 45 5.18 1.27 -0.09
C VAL A 45 5.96 1.29 1.22
N GLU A 46 5.62 2.22 2.11
CA GLU A 46 6.25 2.34 3.42
C GLU A 46 5.46 1.59 4.49
N GLU A 47 4.14 1.76 4.51
CA GLU A 47 3.26 1.11 5.46
C GLU A 47 1.88 0.86 4.85
N THR A 48 1.28 -0.24 5.26
CA THR A 48 -0.07 -0.68 4.93
C THR A 48 -0.77 -1.18 6.19
N ASP A 49 -2.01 -0.75 6.37
CA ASP A 49 -2.84 -1.25 7.47
C ASP A 49 -3.71 -2.44 7.04
N ALA A 50 -4.43 -3.03 8.00
CA ALA A 50 -5.31 -4.17 7.73
C ALA A 50 -6.54 -3.82 6.85
N PHE A 51 -6.80 -2.52 6.66
CA PHE A 51 -7.94 -1.98 5.90
C PHE A 51 -7.53 -1.44 4.53
N MET A 52 -6.31 -1.74 4.08
CA MET A 52 -5.73 -1.37 2.79
C MET A 52 -5.47 0.13 2.60
N ASN A 53 -5.35 0.91 3.67
CA ASN A 53 -4.76 2.24 3.55
C ASN A 53 -3.24 2.09 3.38
N VAL A 54 -2.63 2.96 2.58
CA VAL A 54 -1.22 2.85 2.19
C VAL A 54 -0.52 4.19 2.38
N THR A 55 0.57 4.18 3.13
CA THR A 55 1.57 5.25 3.13
C THR A 55 2.67 4.88 2.16
N MET A 56 2.94 5.76 1.19
CA MET A 56 4.01 5.58 0.21
C MET A 56 5.02 6.73 0.30
N LYS A 57 6.26 6.46 -0.08
CA LYS A 57 7.34 7.46 -0.18
C LYS A 57 8.03 7.49 -1.54
N ASN A 58 8.64 8.63 -1.85
CA ASN A 58 9.29 8.93 -3.13
C ASN A 58 8.33 8.66 -4.30
N CYS A 59 7.17 9.28 -4.24
CA CYS A 59 6.04 9.00 -5.13
C CYS A 59 6.03 9.94 -6.34
N PHE A 60 5.60 9.40 -7.46
CA PHE A 60 5.12 10.13 -8.63
C PHE A 60 3.63 9.86 -8.75
N PHE A 61 2.82 10.91 -8.55
CA PHE A 61 1.38 10.86 -8.77
C PHE A 61 1.12 11.35 -10.19
N THR A 62 0.50 10.51 -11.01
CA THR A 62 0.08 10.88 -12.36
C THR A 62 -1.43 11.00 -12.40
N TYR A 63 -1.90 12.20 -12.73
CA TYR A 63 -3.32 12.50 -12.93
C TYR A 63 -3.84 11.82 -14.20
N SER A 64 -5.16 11.69 -14.32
CA SER A 64 -5.81 11.10 -15.49
C SER A 64 -5.55 11.85 -16.80
N ASN A 65 -5.16 13.12 -16.73
CA ASN A 65 -4.75 13.91 -17.89
C ASN A 65 -3.26 13.71 -18.28
N GLY A 66 -2.51 12.91 -17.52
CA GLY A 66 -1.10 12.63 -17.74
C GLY A 66 -0.11 13.52 -16.97
N ASP A 67 -0.58 14.60 -16.34
CA ASP A 67 0.29 15.46 -15.53
C ASP A 67 0.85 14.67 -14.35
N THR A 68 2.12 14.90 -14.04
CA THR A 68 2.81 14.16 -12.97
C THR A 68 3.43 15.10 -11.94
N VAL A 69 3.18 14.82 -10.67
CA VAL A 69 3.73 15.57 -9.53
C VAL A 69 4.48 14.62 -8.61
N LYS A 70 5.64 15.07 -8.12
CA LYS A 70 6.45 14.32 -7.17
C LYS A 70 6.00 14.65 -5.73
N PHE A 71 5.87 13.62 -4.91
CA PHE A 71 5.61 13.73 -3.47
C PHE A 71 6.66 12.95 -2.69
N ASP A 72 7.18 13.52 -1.61
CA ASP A 72 8.10 12.81 -0.73
C ASP A 72 7.37 11.70 0.05
N THR A 73 6.16 12.01 0.52
CA THR A 73 5.24 11.07 1.17
C THR A 73 3.81 11.29 0.67
N LEU A 74 3.07 10.20 0.45
CA LEU A 74 1.68 10.25 0.01
C LEU A 74 0.87 9.17 0.75
N PHE A 75 -0.28 9.57 1.30
CA PHE A 75 -1.22 8.65 1.95
C PHE A 75 -2.41 8.36 1.02
N VAL A 76 -2.58 7.09 0.65
CA VAL A 76 -3.68 6.61 -0.19
C VAL A 76 -4.72 5.91 0.67
N GLN A 77 -5.93 6.45 0.69
CA GLN A 77 -7.06 5.78 1.34
C GLN A 77 -7.54 4.58 0.52
N SER A 78 -7.87 3.48 1.20
CA SER A 78 -8.33 2.24 0.57
C SER A 78 -9.52 2.43 -0.38
N ARG A 79 -10.45 3.33 -0.04
CA ARG A 79 -11.61 3.65 -0.89
C ARG A 79 -11.25 4.22 -2.27
N ASN A 80 -10.05 4.79 -2.41
CA ASN A 80 -9.57 5.34 -3.67
C ASN A 80 -8.74 4.32 -4.47
N ILE A 81 -8.34 3.20 -3.86
CA ILE A 81 -7.57 2.16 -4.53
C ILE A 81 -8.50 1.34 -5.42
N ARG A 82 -8.06 1.12 -6.66
CA ARG A 82 -8.64 0.14 -7.58
C ARG A 82 -7.78 -1.12 -7.60
N ASN A 83 -6.48 -0.96 -7.91
CA ASN A 83 -5.53 -2.07 -8.00
C ASN A 83 -4.22 -1.69 -7.31
N VAL A 84 -3.53 -2.68 -6.74
CA VAL A 84 -2.12 -2.57 -6.39
C VAL A 84 -1.35 -3.58 -7.24
N HIS A 85 -0.37 -3.09 -7.98
CA HIS A 85 0.48 -3.96 -8.79
C HIS A 85 1.38 -4.73 -7.82
N ILE A 86 1.49 -6.05 -7.96
CA ILE A 86 2.35 -6.85 -7.08
C ILE A 86 3.68 -7.05 -7.80
N PRO A 87 4.80 -6.52 -7.27
CA PRO A 87 6.11 -6.70 -7.89
C PRO A 87 6.48 -8.17 -8.01
N ALA A 88 7.07 -8.58 -9.14
CA ALA A 88 7.37 -9.98 -9.43
C ALA A 88 8.35 -10.64 -8.43
N ASN A 89 9.15 -9.83 -7.74
CA ASN A 89 10.07 -10.28 -6.69
C ASN A 89 9.40 -10.46 -5.32
N VAL A 90 8.15 -10.00 -5.13
CA VAL A 90 7.35 -10.32 -3.95
C VAL A 90 6.88 -11.77 -4.08
N ARG A 91 7.58 -12.68 -3.39
CA ARG A 91 7.17 -14.08 -3.28
C ARG A 91 6.12 -14.22 -2.18
N LYS A 92 5.10 -15.05 -2.41
CA LYS A 92 3.97 -15.33 -1.48
C LYS A 92 4.38 -15.76 -0.05
N TYR A 93 5.65 -16.03 0.21
CA TYR A 93 6.15 -16.69 1.43
C TYR A 93 6.97 -15.79 2.37
N ASN A 94 7.12 -14.49 2.09
CA ASN A 94 7.90 -13.57 2.93
C ASN A 94 7.05 -12.73 3.91
N ILE A 95 5.85 -13.17 4.26
CA ILE A 95 5.05 -12.53 5.29
C ILE A 95 5.47 -13.13 6.64
N CYS A 96 6.58 -12.62 7.21
CA CYS A 96 6.87 -12.79 8.63
C CYS A 96 6.23 -11.61 9.37
N LEU A 97 5.09 -11.86 10.01
CA LEU A 97 4.46 -10.96 10.99
C LEU A 97 4.72 -11.45 12.41
#